data_AF-A0A3C1QVL4-F1
#
_entry.id   AF-A0A3C1QVL4-F1
#
_cell.length_a   1.000
_cell.length_b   1.000
_cell.length_c   1.000
_cell.angle_alpha   90.00
_cell.angle_beta   90.00
_cell.angle_gamma   90.00
#
_symmetry.space_group_name_H-M   'P 1'
#
loop_
_entity.id
_entity.type
_entity.pdbx_description
1 polymer ?
#
loop_
_entity_poly.entity_id
_entity_poly.type
_entity_poly.pdbx_seq_one_letter_code
_entity_poly.pdbx_strand_id
1 'polypeptide(L)'
;MLVPVTDRYAGELLPSFSAVDEAQRVGLVETPIPINAAINCPVVLPEARLEEVDGSQRTPSIAFYKGFIVHYFDFDTVTFNAAGGQLVPARVYELRRSGGEPISEAVRGVDFTGDGDLWDTNDIFAAPRSKSAYNGLVTPIDTIVVGELETLDRARDSSVLTSVTDLFLEGQTPDPEVVVALYPRDLVLNRPIAASPTTEP
;
A
#
# COMPACT_ATOMS: atom_id res chain seq x y z
N MET A 1 18.78 1.43 6.23
CA MET A 1 19.99 2.01 6.84
C MET A 1 19.98 3.48 6.54
N LEU A 2 20.26 4.34 7.52
CA LEU A 2 20.37 5.78 7.34
C LEU A 2 21.85 6.16 7.35
N VAL A 3 22.29 6.98 6.40
CA VAL A 3 23.70 7.38 6.25
C VAL A 3 23.77 8.89 6.47
N PRO A 4 24.17 9.37 7.66
CA PRO A 4 24.34 10.79 7.92
C PRO A 4 25.46 11.35 7.04
N VAL A 5 25.24 12.52 6.45
CA VAL A 5 26.28 13.25 5.70
C VAL A 5 26.99 14.22 6.63
N THR A 6 28.27 14.49 6.36
CA THR A 6 29.05 15.51 7.09
C THR A 6 28.98 16.86 6.37
N ASP A 7 29.51 17.91 7.00
CA ASP A 7 29.67 19.25 6.38
C ASP A 7 30.55 19.24 5.11
N ARG A 8 31.29 18.16 4.86
CA ARG A 8 32.13 18.01 3.65
C ARG A 8 31.35 17.50 2.44
N TYR A 9 30.14 16.96 2.65
CA TYR A 9 29.30 16.48 1.57
C TYR A 9 28.67 17.65 0.82
N ALA A 10 29.00 17.79 -0.45
CA ALA A 10 28.56 18.87 -1.33
C ALA A 10 27.53 18.40 -2.37
N GLY A 11 26.90 17.23 -2.17
CA GLY A 11 25.92 16.65 -3.10
C GLY A 11 26.52 15.61 -4.04
N GLU A 12 27.62 14.98 -3.65
CA GLU A 12 28.25 13.89 -4.39
C GLU A 12 27.28 12.73 -4.62
N LEU A 13 27.29 12.14 -5.80
CA LEU A 13 26.44 10.98 -6.08
C LEU A 13 27.01 9.72 -5.41
N LEU A 14 26.19 9.04 -4.61
CA LEU A 14 26.52 7.77 -3.95
C LEU A 14 25.65 6.62 -4.51
N PRO A 15 25.93 6.12 -5.74
CA PRO A 15 25.00 5.25 -6.47
C PRO A 15 24.99 3.78 -6.02
N SER A 16 25.83 3.40 -5.06
CA SER A 16 26.00 2.03 -4.60
C SER A 16 26.49 1.98 -3.16
N PHE A 17 26.35 0.82 -2.52
CA PHE A 17 26.91 0.60 -1.17
C PHE A 17 28.43 0.80 -1.15
N SER A 18 29.14 0.36 -2.19
CA SER A 18 30.59 0.60 -2.29
C SER A 18 30.94 2.08 -2.41
N ALA A 19 30.09 2.89 -3.03
CA ALA A 19 30.27 4.34 -3.07
C ALA A 19 30.03 4.97 -1.68
N VAL A 20 29.10 4.44 -0.89
CA VAL A 20 28.89 4.85 0.50
C VAL A 20 30.10 4.47 1.37
N ASP A 21 30.64 3.26 1.20
CA ASP A 21 31.84 2.82 1.93
C ASP A 21 33.05 3.72 1.62
N GLU A 22 33.23 4.08 0.34
CA GLU A 22 34.27 5.01 -0.08
C GLU A 22 34.05 6.41 0.47
N ALA A 23 32.82 6.93 0.40
CA ALA A 23 32.45 8.22 0.97
C ALA A 23 32.70 8.26 2.48
N GLN A 24 32.46 7.17 3.20
CA GLN A 24 32.77 7.05 4.62
C GLN A 24 34.29 7.10 4.84
N ARG A 25 35.06 6.37 4.02
CA ARG A 25 36.53 6.35 4.09
C ARG A 25 37.16 7.73 3.86
N VAL A 26 36.60 8.53 2.95
CA VAL A 26 37.08 9.89 2.67
C VAL A 26 36.43 10.97 3.56
N GLY A 27 35.60 10.56 4.51
CA GLY A 27 34.98 11.44 5.50
C GLY A 27 33.89 12.36 4.94
N LEU A 28 33.21 11.96 3.87
CA LEU A 28 32.02 12.65 3.34
C LEU A 28 30.76 12.26 4.12
N VAL A 29 30.66 11.01 4.58
CA VAL A 29 29.53 10.50 5.35
C VAL A 29 29.99 9.86 6.66
N GLU A 30 29.09 9.80 7.64
CA GLU A 30 29.31 9.15 8.92
C GLU A 30 29.07 7.63 8.85
N THR A 31 29.30 6.94 9.98
CA THR A 31 28.99 5.51 10.09
C THR A 31 27.50 5.29 9.88
N PRO A 32 27.10 4.39 8.97
CA PRO A 32 25.69 4.15 8.74
C PRO A 32 24.96 3.62 9.98
N ILE A 33 23.76 4.14 10.20
CA ILE A 33 22.89 3.79 11.32
C ILE A 33 21.87 2.75 10.85
N PRO A 34 21.83 1.55 11.46
CA PRO A 34 20.77 0.59 11.22
C PRO A 34 19.42 1.19 11.61
N ILE A 35 18.43 1.05 10.73
CA ILE A 35 17.04 1.42 11.03
C ILE A 35 16.16 0.19 10.82
N ASN A 36 15.17 0.00 11.68
CA ASN A 36 14.21 -1.10 11.59
C ASN A 36 13.00 -0.70 10.73
N ALA A 37 13.28 -0.07 9.59
CA ALA A 37 12.27 0.42 8.68
C ALA A 37 12.77 0.45 7.23
N ALA A 38 11.82 0.35 6.30
CA ALA A 38 11.98 0.64 4.89
C ALA A 38 11.11 1.83 4.50
N ILE A 39 11.36 2.42 3.34
CA ILE A 39 10.46 3.41 2.73
C ILE A 39 9.74 2.70 1.60
N ASN A 40 8.41 2.83 1.54
CA ASN A 40 7.63 2.28 0.45
C ASN A 40 7.83 3.11 -0.82
N CYS A 41 8.74 2.66 -1.69
CA CYS A 41 9.13 3.37 -2.91
C CYS A 41 8.88 2.54 -4.16
N PRO A 42 7.64 2.45 -4.68
CA PRO A 42 7.37 1.73 -5.92
C PRO A 42 8.12 2.40 -7.08
N VAL A 43 8.86 1.58 -7.83
CA VAL A 43 9.51 2.01 -9.07
C VAL A 43 8.47 2.10 -10.17
N VAL A 44 8.41 3.24 -10.84
CA VAL A 44 7.43 3.58 -11.88
C VAL A 44 8.13 4.07 -13.14
N LEU A 45 7.35 4.28 -14.21
CA LEU A 45 7.84 4.93 -15.42
C LEU A 45 8.08 6.43 -15.17
N PRO A 46 9.04 7.08 -15.87
CA PRO A 46 9.31 8.52 -15.73
C PRO A 46 8.08 9.42 -15.97
N GLU A 47 7.22 9.01 -16.89
CA GLU A 47 6.00 9.69 -17.29
C GLU A 47 4.81 9.43 -16.35
N ALA A 48 4.94 8.54 -15.37
CA ALA A 48 3.90 8.30 -14.40
C ALA A 48 3.52 9.60 -13.68
N ARG A 49 2.23 9.75 -13.39
CA ARG A 49 1.69 10.84 -12.58
C ARG A 49 0.85 10.22 -11.49
N LEU A 50 0.99 10.77 -10.29
CA LEU A 50 0.15 10.42 -9.16
C LEU A 50 -0.74 11.61 -8.87
N GLU A 51 -2.05 11.39 -8.95
CA GLU A 51 -3.03 12.37 -8.53
C GLU A 51 -3.11 12.39 -7.00
N GLU A 52 -2.97 13.58 -6.42
CA GLU A 52 -3.12 13.82 -4.99
C GLU A 52 -4.57 14.23 -4.68
N VAL A 53 -4.94 14.22 -3.39
CA VAL A 53 -6.32 14.51 -2.94
C VAL A 53 -6.81 15.89 -3.37
N ASP A 54 -5.92 16.86 -3.52
CA ASP A 54 -6.24 18.21 -3.97
C ASP A 54 -6.35 18.35 -5.51
N GLY A 55 -6.28 17.23 -6.24
CA GLY A 55 -6.27 17.15 -7.70
C GLY A 55 -4.93 17.55 -8.33
N SER A 56 -3.92 17.89 -7.53
CA SER A 56 -2.58 18.13 -8.05
C SER A 56 -1.93 16.83 -8.53
N GLN A 57 -0.93 16.95 -9.41
CA GLN A 57 -0.25 15.80 -10.00
C GLN A 57 1.21 15.81 -9.54
N ARG A 58 1.61 14.77 -8.81
CA ARG A 58 3.00 14.55 -8.38
C ARG A 58 3.78 13.82 -9.47
N THR A 59 5.00 14.28 -9.75
CA THR A 59 5.96 13.58 -10.63
C THR A 59 6.91 12.71 -9.81
N PRO A 60 7.37 11.57 -10.35
CA PRO A 60 8.23 10.67 -9.60
C PRO A 60 9.63 11.25 -9.37
N SER A 61 10.17 10.99 -8.19
CA SER A 61 11.55 11.29 -7.79
C SER A 61 12.53 10.35 -8.47
N ILE A 62 13.82 10.73 -8.49
CA ILE A 62 14.90 9.94 -9.11
C ILE A 62 15.80 9.36 -8.01
N ALA A 63 16.14 8.08 -8.12
CA ALA A 63 17.15 7.44 -7.28
C ALA A 63 18.09 6.56 -8.10
N PHE A 64 19.27 6.30 -7.54
CA PHE A 64 20.17 5.26 -8.01
C PHE A 64 19.90 3.98 -7.21
N TYR A 65 19.48 2.92 -7.90
CA TYR A 65 19.20 1.63 -7.29
C TYR A 65 19.91 0.51 -8.06
N LYS A 66 20.83 -0.19 -7.41
CA LYS A 66 21.60 -1.32 -7.97
C LYS A 66 22.24 -1.02 -9.34
N GLY A 67 22.78 0.20 -9.49
CA GLY A 67 23.44 0.63 -10.73
C GLY A 67 22.50 1.17 -11.82
N PHE A 68 21.20 1.27 -11.55
CA PHE A 68 20.21 1.86 -12.45
C PHE A 68 19.69 3.18 -11.90
N ILE A 69 19.36 4.10 -12.80
CA ILE A 69 18.51 5.25 -12.47
C ILE A 69 17.07 4.75 -12.51
N VAL A 70 16.36 4.92 -11.39
CA VAL A 70 14.95 4.55 -11.26
C VAL A 70 14.13 5.79 -10.93
N HIS A 71 12.89 5.79 -11.41
CA HIS A 71 11.87 6.76 -11.03
C HIS A 71 10.96 6.11 -9.99
N TYR A 72 10.65 6.82 -8.91
CA TYR A 72 9.84 6.28 -7.83
C TYR A 72 8.95 7.35 -7.21
N PHE A 73 7.83 6.94 -6.66
CA PHE A 73 7.11 7.74 -5.66
C PHE A 73 7.56 7.29 -4.28
N ASP A 74 7.72 8.22 -3.34
CA ASP A 74 7.84 7.88 -1.93
C ASP A 74 6.44 7.89 -1.28
N PHE A 75 6.23 6.88 -0.45
CA PHE A 75 5.10 6.77 0.46
C PHE A 75 5.64 6.52 1.88
N ASP A 76 4.74 6.19 2.80
CA ASP A 76 5.05 6.05 4.22
C ASP A 76 6.24 5.14 4.54
N THR A 77 6.81 5.41 5.72
CA THR A 77 7.81 4.54 6.33
C THR A 77 7.15 3.26 6.80
N VAL A 78 7.71 2.14 6.36
CA VAL A 78 7.25 0.82 6.73
C VAL A 78 8.16 0.23 7.79
N THR A 79 7.63 0.00 8.98
CA THR A 79 8.40 -0.64 10.06
C THR A 79 8.45 -2.15 9.87
N PHE A 80 9.62 -2.73 10.11
CA PHE A 80 9.77 -4.18 10.15
C PHE A 80 9.34 -4.71 11.52
N ASN A 81 8.82 -5.93 11.56
CA ASN A 81 8.46 -6.54 12.83
C ASN A 81 9.71 -6.69 13.74
N ALA A 82 9.51 -6.51 15.05
CA ALA A 82 10.61 -6.56 16.02
C ALA A 82 11.24 -7.96 16.16
N ALA A 83 10.52 -9.00 15.74
CA ALA A 83 10.91 -10.40 15.95
C ALA A 83 11.72 -11.02 14.80
N GLY A 84 11.76 -10.41 13.61
CA GLY A 84 12.38 -11.06 12.45
C GLY A 84 12.83 -10.15 11.31
N GLY A 85 12.74 -8.81 11.46
CA GLY A 85 13.12 -7.90 10.37
C GLY A 85 12.26 -8.07 9.12
N GLN A 86 11.10 -8.72 9.24
CA GLN A 86 10.20 -8.98 8.12
C GLN A 86 9.14 -7.90 8.03
N LEU A 87 8.87 -7.52 6.78
CA LEU A 87 7.70 -6.73 6.44
C LEU A 87 6.47 -7.62 6.61
N VAL A 88 5.47 -7.14 7.36
CA VAL A 88 4.16 -7.81 7.44
C VAL A 88 3.13 -6.85 6.85
N PRO A 89 2.78 -7.00 5.55
CA PRO A 89 1.73 -6.22 4.93
C PRO A 89 0.38 -6.47 5.61
N ALA A 90 -0.48 -5.46 5.67
CA ALA A 90 -1.84 -5.65 6.15
C ALA A 90 -2.64 -6.50 5.14
N ARG A 91 -3.58 -7.31 5.62
CA ARG A 91 -4.48 -8.03 4.69
C ARG A 91 -5.55 -7.09 4.16
N VAL A 92 -5.89 -7.22 2.88
CA VAL A 92 -7.10 -6.62 2.30
C VAL A 92 -7.94 -7.74 1.71
N TYR A 93 -9.22 -7.80 2.08
CA TYR A 93 -10.17 -8.76 1.54
C TYR A 93 -10.83 -8.11 0.33
N GLU A 94 -10.51 -8.62 -0.85
CA GLU A 94 -11.03 -8.12 -2.13
C GLU A 94 -12.22 -8.99 -2.52
N LEU A 95 -13.41 -8.39 -2.45
CA LEU A 95 -14.67 -9.14 -2.57
C LEU A 95 -14.92 -9.50 -4.03
N ARG A 96 -15.40 -10.72 -4.27
CA ARG A 96 -15.63 -11.27 -5.60
C ARG A 96 -16.86 -12.17 -5.60
N ARG A 97 -17.52 -12.28 -6.76
CA ARG A 97 -18.45 -13.38 -7.03
C ARG A 97 -17.68 -14.62 -7.49
N SER A 98 -18.29 -15.80 -7.38
CA SER A 98 -17.65 -17.05 -7.83
C SER A 98 -17.25 -16.96 -9.32
N GLY A 99 -15.95 -17.05 -9.60
CA GLY A 99 -15.40 -16.92 -10.96
C GLY A 99 -15.43 -15.48 -11.52
N GLY A 100 -15.79 -14.49 -10.70
CA GLY A 100 -15.93 -13.10 -11.09
C GLY A 100 -14.70 -12.23 -10.83
N GLU A 101 -14.78 -11.02 -11.37
CA GLU A 101 -13.83 -9.94 -11.10
C GLU A 101 -14.08 -9.32 -9.70
N PRO A 102 -13.15 -8.48 -9.20
CA PRO A 102 -13.34 -7.73 -7.95
C PRO A 102 -14.61 -6.90 -7.90
N ILE A 103 -15.20 -6.70 -6.73
CA ILE A 103 -16.29 -5.76 -6.50
C ILE A 103 -15.67 -4.46 -6.00
N SER A 104 -14.88 -3.85 -6.88
CA SER A 104 -14.16 -2.59 -6.64
C SER A 104 -14.00 -1.84 -7.96
N GLU A 105 -14.50 -0.61 -7.99
CA GLU A 105 -14.41 0.27 -9.15
C GLU A 105 -12.96 0.65 -9.42
N ALA A 106 -12.22 1.04 -8.37
CA ALA A 106 -10.80 1.41 -8.47
C ALA A 106 -9.94 0.29 -9.06
N VAL A 107 -10.25 -0.97 -8.75
CA VAL A 107 -9.51 -2.12 -9.26
C VAL A 107 -9.93 -2.49 -10.68
N ARG A 108 -11.22 -2.34 -11.03
CA ARG A 108 -11.76 -2.73 -12.35
C ARG A 108 -11.75 -1.62 -13.40
N GLY A 109 -11.69 -0.37 -12.98
CA GLY A 109 -11.87 0.79 -13.85
C GLY A 109 -13.29 0.91 -14.41
N VAL A 110 -14.30 0.45 -13.66
CA VAL A 110 -15.72 0.51 -14.05
C VAL A 110 -16.51 1.17 -12.95
N ASP A 111 -17.29 2.20 -13.31
CA ASP A 111 -18.21 2.93 -12.43
C ASP A 111 -19.50 2.09 -12.25
N PHE A 112 -19.65 1.44 -11.10
CA PHE A 112 -20.83 0.64 -10.74
C PHE A 112 -21.96 1.51 -10.20
N THR A 113 -21.65 2.57 -9.46
CA THR A 113 -22.67 3.45 -8.84
C THR A 113 -23.31 4.39 -9.85
N GLY A 114 -22.55 4.81 -10.86
CA GLY A 114 -22.93 5.77 -11.88
C GLY A 114 -22.77 7.22 -11.43
N ASP A 115 -21.94 7.48 -10.41
CA ASP A 115 -21.72 8.84 -9.90
C ASP A 115 -20.58 9.59 -10.63
N GLY A 116 -19.87 8.91 -11.53
CA GLY A 116 -18.85 9.48 -12.40
C GLY A 116 -17.44 9.46 -11.83
N ASP A 117 -17.21 8.84 -10.68
CA ASP A 117 -15.86 8.50 -10.22
C ASP A 117 -15.60 6.97 -10.25
N LEU A 118 -14.47 6.54 -9.68
CA LEU A 118 -14.06 5.13 -9.64
C LEU A 118 -13.56 4.77 -8.24
N TRP A 119 -14.07 5.45 -7.22
CA TRP A 119 -13.52 5.42 -5.87
C TRP A 119 -14.26 4.42 -4.97
N ASP A 120 -15.42 3.93 -5.40
CA ASP A 120 -16.18 2.99 -4.59
C ASP A 120 -15.59 1.58 -4.59
N THR A 121 -15.60 0.97 -3.41
CA THR A 121 -15.11 -0.38 -3.20
C THR A 121 -15.75 -1.01 -1.97
N ASN A 122 -16.00 -2.32 -2.03
CA ASN A 122 -16.27 -3.11 -0.83
C ASN A 122 -15.01 -3.83 -0.30
N ASP A 123 -13.81 -3.41 -0.71
CA ASP A 123 -12.56 -3.98 -0.18
C ASP A 123 -12.43 -3.71 1.32
N ILE A 124 -12.23 -4.78 2.10
CA ILE A 124 -12.18 -4.71 3.57
C ILE A 124 -10.74 -4.83 4.05
N PHE A 125 -10.24 -3.78 4.70
CA PHE A 125 -8.89 -3.75 5.27
C PHE A 125 -8.87 -4.40 6.64
N ALA A 126 -7.97 -5.36 6.83
CA ALA A 126 -7.86 -6.09 8.10
C ALA A 126 -7.35 -5.22 9.26
N ALA A 127 -6.48 -4.27 8.94
CA ALA A 127 -6.03 -3.25 9.87
C ALA A 127 -6.78 -1.94 9.58
N PRO A 128 -7.26 -1.22 10.61
CA PRO A 128 -7.79 0.13 10.41
C PRO A 128 -6.75 1.02 9.73
N ARG A 129 -7.18 1.76 8.72
CA ARG A 129 -6.34 2.59 7.85
C ARG A 129 -5.53 3.66 8.59
N SER A 130 -6.00 4.09 9.77
CA SER A 130 -5.36 5.12 10.60
C SER A 130 -4.40 4.58 11.67
N LYS A 131 -4.23 3.25 11.77
CA LYS A 131 -3.36 2.63 12.78
C LYS A 131 -1.97 2.34 12.22
N SER A 132 -0.97 2.32 13.10
CA SER A 132 0.43 1.96 12.78
C SER A 132 0.62 0.59 12.12
N ALA A 133 -0.40 -0.26 12.15
CA ALA A 133 -0.41 -1.57 11.49
C ALA A 133 -0.63 -1.47 9.96
N TYR A 134 -1.17 -0.36 9.47
CA TYR A 134 -1.30 -0.10 8.04
C TYR A 134 -0.11 0.75 7.57
N ASN A 135 0.57 0.29 6.52
CA ASN A 135 1.85 0.84 6.06
C ASN A 135 1.88 1.07 4.53
N GLY A 136 0.69 1.20 3.92
CA GLY A 136 0.53 1.32 2.46
C GLY A 136 0.80 0.04 1.67
N LEU A 137 1.34 -1.02 2.29
CA LEU A 137 1.54 -2.31 1.66
C LEU A 137 0.49 -3.30 2.15
N VAL A 138 -0.14 -4.00 1.19
CA VAL A 138 -1.20 -4.96 1.49
C VAL A 138 -1.00 -6.28 0.79
N THR A 139 -1.42 -7.36 1.45
CA THR A 139 -1.57 -8.68 0.85
C THR A 139 -3.04 -8.93 0.59
N PRO A 140 -3.48 -8.99 -0.67
CA PRO A 140 -4.86 -9.22 -0.98
C PRO A 140 -5.27 -10.68 -0.78
N ILE A 141 -6.51 -10.86 -0.35
CA ILE A 141 -7.18 -12.14 -0.21
C ILE A 141 -8.46 -12.06 -1.03
N ASP A 142 -8.52 -12.87 -2.08
CA ASP A 142 -9.72 -12.97 -2.90
C ASP A 142 -10.81 -13.62 -2.04
N THR A 143 -11.87 -12.85 -1.77
CA THR A 143 -12.93 -13.22 -0.84
C THR A 143 -14.20 -13.46 -1.64
N ILE A 144 -14.52 -14.73 -1.86
CA ILE A 144 -15.73 -15.11 -2.59
C ILE A 144 -16.91 -14.92 -1.66
N VAL A 145 -17.77 -13.96 -1.97
CA VAL A 145 -19.00 -13.71 -1.20
C VAL A 145 -20.19 -14.48 -1.78
N VAL A 146 -21.20 -14.74 -0.95
CA VAL A 146 -22.44 -15.39 -1.39
C VAL A 146 -23.09 -14.60 -2.52
N GLY A 147 -23.77 -15.30 -3.43
CA GLY A 147 -24.33 -14.71 -4.64
C GLY A 147 -25.31 -13.57 -4.35
N GLU A 148 -26.19 -13.75 -3.36
CA GLU A 148 -27.28 -12.83 -3.06
C GLU A 148 -26.91 -11.65 -2.15
N LEU A 149 -25.64 -11.55 -1.74
CA LEU A 149 -25.20 -10.43 -0.92
C LEU A 149 -25.32 -9.13 -1.72
N GLU A 150 -26.03 -8.15 -1.17
CA GLU A 150 -26.12 -6.80 -1.72
C GLU A 150 -24.77 -6.10 -1.51
N THR A 151 -24.07 -5.82 -2.59
CA THR A 151 -22.79 -5.10 -2.61
C THR A 151 -22.83 -4.08 -3.74
N LEU A 152 -21.72 -3.36 -3.94
CA LEU A 152 -21.60 -2.30 -4.93
C LEU A 152 -22.07 -2.70 -6.34
N ASP A 153 -21.74 -3.92 -6.78
CA ASP A 153 -22.11 -4.46 -8.10
C ASP A 153 -23.62 -4.73 -8.28
N ARG A 154 -24.40 -4.79 -7.20
CA ARG A 154 -25.85 -5.10 -7.23
C ARG A 154 -26.71 -3.96 -6.72
N ALA A 155 -26.42 -3.47 -5.51
CA ALA A 155 -27.18 -2.44 -4.82
C ALA A 155 -26.63 -1.03 -5.07
N ARG A 156 -25.44 -0.90 -5.66
CA ARG A 156 -24.69 0.37 -5.75
C ARG A 156 -24.44 0.99 -4.38
N ASP A 157 -24.22 0.13 -3.38
CA ASP A 157 -24.02 0.53 -1.99
C ASP A 157 -22.72 -0.08 -1.46
N SER A 158 -21.75 0.78 -1.16
CA SER A 158 -20.47 0.39 -0.58
C SER A 158 -20.54 0.16 0.95
N SER A 159 -21.65 0.52 1.60
CA SER A 159 -21.80 0.50 3.06
C SER A 159 -22.28 -0.83 3.65
N VAL A 160 -22.61 -1.83 2.83
CA VAL A 160 -23.17 -3.11 3.31
C VAL A 160 -22.16 -3.93 4.11
N LEU A 161 -20.89 -3.94 3.69
CA LEU A 161 -19.79 -4.56 4.43
C LEU A 161 -18.67 -3.55 4.58
N THR A 162 -18.34 -3.19 5.82
CA THR A 162 -17.40 -2.09 6.11
C THR A 162 -16.21 -2.54 6.94
N SER A 163 -16.26 -3.75 7.50
CA SER A 163 -15.30 -4.21 8.49
C SER A 163 -15.05 -5.71 8.39
N VAL A 164 -13.92 -6.14 8.95
CA VAL A 164 -13.57 -7.57 9.03
C VAL A 164 -14.61 -8.35 9.82
N THR A 165 -15.24 -7.75 10.82
CA THR A 165 -16.25 -8.43 11.63
C THR A 165 -17.50 -8.79 10.83
N ASP A 166 -17.71 -8.17 9.67
CA ASP A 166 -18.83 -8.50 8.78
C ASP A 166 -18.53 -9.76 7.93
N LEU A 167 -17.26 -10.18 7.85
CA LEU A 167 -16.83 -11.35 7.07
C LEU A 167 -16.62 -12.61 7.92
N PHE A 168 -16.46 -12.47 9.23
CA PHE A 168 -16.03 -13.54 10.12
C PHE A 168 -16.89 -13.58 11.37
N LEU A 169 -17.25 -14.80 11.76
CA LEU A 169 -17.81 -15.10 13.07
C LEU A 169 -16.77 -14.89 14.18
N GLU A 170 -17.23 -14.96 15.43
CA GLU A 170 -16.34 -14.97 16.59
C GLU A 170 -15.25 -16.05 16.44
N GLY A 171 -14.01 -15.69 16.76
CA GLY A 171 -12.86 -16.59 16.58
C GLY A 171 -12.28 -16.65 15.16
N GLN A 172 -12.63 -15.70 14.28
CA GLN A 172 -12.07 -15.56 12.92
C GLN A 172 -12.41 -16.72 11.96
N THR A 173 -13.51 -17.42 12.21
CA THR A 173 -14.06 -18.39 11.23
C THR A 173 -14.86 -17.62 10.18
N PRO A 174 -14.67 -17.83 8.86
CA PRO A 174 -15.46 -17.15 7.84
C PRO A 174 -16.96 -17.38 8.07
N ASP A 175 -17.76 -16.32 7.99
CA ASP A 175 -19.21 -16.45 8.12
C ASP A 175 -19.77 -17.09 6.84
N PRO A 176 -20.35 -18.31 6.89
CA PRO A 176 -20.88 -18.98 5.70
C PRO A 176 -22.09 -18.28 5.08
N GLU A 177 -22.76 -17.37 5.81
CA GLU A 177 -23.84 -16.54 5.25
C GLU A 177 -23.30 -15.41 4.36
N VAL A 178 -22.01 -15.08 4.48
CA VAL A 178 -21.37 -13.96 3.75
C VAL A 178 -20.26 -14.46 2.83
N VAL A 179 -19.36 -15.31 3.32
CA VAL A 179 -18.14 -15.77 2.68
C VAL A 179 -18.23 -17.24 2.30
N VAL A 180 -18.11 -17.52 1.01
CA VAL A 180 -18.06 -18.86 0.43
C VAL A 180 -16.65 -19.43 0.48
N ALA A 181 -15.64 -18.62 0.17
CA ALA A 181 -14.25 -19.07 0.11
C ALA A 181 -13.26 -17.90 0.24
N LEU A 182 -12.06 -18.21 0.70
CA LEU A 182 -10.92 -17.28 0.77
C LEU A 182 -9.74 -17.85 0.01
N TYR A 183 -9.16 -17.07 -0.91
CA TYR A 183 -7.96 -17.42 -1.65
C TYR A 183 -6.89 -16.34 -1.42
N PRO A 184 -5.98 -16.54 -0.44
CA PRO A 184 -4.85 -15.65 -0.26
C PRO A 184 -3.98 -15.62 -1.52
N ARG A 185 -3.61 -14.42 -1.97
CA ARG A 185 -2.68 -14.26 -3.08
C ARG A 185 -1.26 -14.15 -2.54
N ASP A 186 -0.31 -14.83 -3.18
CA ASP A 186 1.12 -14.68 -2.90
C ASP A 186 1.67 -13.42 -3.60
N LEU A 187 1.11 -12.27 -3.23
CA LEU A 187 1.39 -10.97 -3.82
C LEU A 187 1.35 -9.89 -2.74
N VAL A 188 2.23 -8.90 -2.87
CA VAL A 188 2.17 -7.66 -2.08
C VAL A 188 1.89 -6.53 -3.05
N LEU A 189 0.87 -5.74 -2.75
CA LEU A 189 0.48 -4.57 -3.52
C LEU A 189 0.80 -3.31 -2.74
N ASN A 190 1.25 -2.29 -3.47
CA ASN A 190 1.26 -0.94 -2.93
C ASN A 190 -0.13 -0.33 -3.11
N ARG A 191 -0.81 -0.09 -2.00
CA ARG A 191 -2.09 0.61 -1.93
C ARG A 191 -1.96 1.65 -0.85
N PRO A 192 -1.21 2.75 -1.06
CA PRO A 192 -1.11 3.83 -0.10
C PRO A 192 -2.45 4.58 -0.07
N ILE A 193 -2.94 4.88 1.12
CA ILE A 193 -4.18 5.61 1.31
C ILE A 193 -3.78 7.02 1.74
N ALA A 194 -4.23 8.01 0.97
CA ALA A 194 -4.13 9.38 1.42
C ALA A 194 -4.93 9.51 2.72
N ALA A 195 -4.34 10.08 3.77
CA ALA A 195 -5.07 10.41 4.97
C ALA A 195 -6.26 11.28 4.56
N SER A 196 -7.48 10.93 5.01
CA SER A 196 -8.61 11.85 4.87
C SER A 196 -8.18 13.19 5.44
N PRO A 197 -8.45 14.32 4.75
CA PRO A 197 -8.14 15.62 5.31
C PRO A 197 -8.73 15.66 6.71
N THR A 198 -7.87 15.83 7.71
CA THR A 198 -8.31 16.07 9.08
C THR A 198 -9.17 17.31 9.03
N THR A 199 -10.49 17.13 9.03
CA THR A 199 -11.41 18.13 9.55
C THR A 199 -11.13 18.21 11.04
N GLU A 200 -10.07 18.91 11.42
CA GLU A 200 -10.02 19.46 12.76
C GLU A 200 -11.13 20.51 12.87
N PRO A 201 -11.90 20.51 13.98
CA PRO A 201 -12.96 21.48 14.24
C PRO A 201 -12.44 22.90 14.49
#